data_AF-A0A259U2N5-F1
#
_entry.id   AF-A0A259U2N5-F1
#
_cell.length_a   1.000
_cell.length_b   1.000
_cell.length_c   1.000
_cell.angle_alpha   90.00
_cell.angle_beta   90.00
_cell.angle_gamma   90.00
#
_symmetry.space_group_name_H-M   'P 1'
#
loop_
_entity.id
_entity.type
_entity.pdbx_description
1 polymer ?
#
loop_
_entity_poly.entity_id
_entity_poly.type
_entity_poly.pdbx_seq_one_letter_code
_entity_poly.pdbx_strand_id
1 'polypeptide(L)'
;MASKYGATARSSAFQWFLHRITGTFLVFLLITHFWVQHYDRTTASISHSVVTAEEAEAGIGPLYTDEAAAAVRAFKEREGTATPEAPRTVPAQSERFGEREGDAPGPTHPPGENASVTSYDVLMLRLADPVYAGLWKAFNLLFLAFALHHGFYGLNNVITDYVRNDMLRVGLAALSWTVALVLFLIGAYSVIVAGL
;
A
#
# COMPACT_ATOMS: atom_id res chain seq x y z
N MET A 1 4.14 11.60 53.09
CA MET A 1 3.59 10.53 52.23
C MET A 1 2.97 11.20 51.01
N ALA A 2 3.63 11.15 49.86
CA ALA A 2 3.10 11.73 48.62
C ALA A 2 1.89 10.91 48.16
N SER A 3 0.80 11.60 47.83
CA SER A 3 -0.42 10.97 47.30
C SER A 3 -0.07 10.10 46.08
N LYS A 4 -0.29 8.79 46.20
CA LYS A 4 -0.13 7.81 45.10
C LYS A 4 -1.22 7.93 44.02
N TYR A 5 -2.12 8.91 44.12
CA TYR A 5 -3.25 9.10 43.21
C TYR A 5 -3.18 10.48 42.56
N GLY A 6 -2.14 10.69 41.76
CA GLY A 6 -1.91 11.93 40.99
C GLY A 6 -2.35 11.86 39.53
N ALA A 7 -3.15 10.88 39.12
CA ALA A 7 -3.77 10.91 37.80
C ALA A 7 -4.95 11.89 37.84
N THR A 8 -4.76 13.09 37.28
CA THR A 8 -5.79 14.14 37.27
C THR A 8 -7.05 13.62 36.57
N ALA A 9 -8.21 13.69 37.22
CA ALA A 9 -9.49 13.17 36.71
C ALA A 9 -9.82 13.62 35.27
N ARG A 10 -9.32 14.79 34.86
CA ARG A 10 -9.44 15.35 33.50
C ARG A 10 -8.72 14.51 32.43
N SER A 11 -7.57 13.91 32.74
CA SER A 11 -6.83 13.05 31.80
C SER A 11 -7.59 11.74 31.52
N SER A 12 -8.20 11.16 32.54
CA SER A 12 -9.03 9.96 32.42
C SER A 12 -10.32 10.23 31.63
N ALA A 13 -11.03 11.33 31.92
CA ALA A 13 -12.25 11.67 31.19
C ALA A 13 -12.00 11.98 29.70
N PHE A 14 -10.90 12.67 29.39
CA PHE A 14 -10.52 12.97 28.00
C PHE A 14 -10.14 11.71 27.22
N GLN A 15 -9.33 10.83 27.80
CA GLN A 15 -8.97 9.56 27.18
C GLN A 15 -10.19 8.64 27.00
N TRP A 16 -11.08 8.63 28.00
CA TRP A 16 -12.36 7.95 27.89
C TRP A 16 -13.11 8.49 26.67
N PHE A 17 -13.29 9.81 26.57
CA PHE A 17 -14.00 10.44 25.46
C PHE A 17 -13.36 10.12 24.09
N LEU A 18 -12.03 10.29 23.98
CA LEU A 18 -11.29 9.99 22.75
C LEU A 18 -11.45 8.54 22.30
N HIS A 19 -11.47 7.57 23.22
CA HIS A 19 -11.66 6.17 22.87
C HIS A 19 -13.03 5.92 22.19
N ARG A 20 -14.08 6.66 22.58
CA ARG A 20 -15.43 6.55 22.00
C ARG A 20 -15.47 7.22 20.64
N ILE A 21 -14.92 8.43 20.55
CA ILE A 21 -14.88 9.18 19.30
C ILE A 21 -14.06 8.41 18.25
N THR A 22 -12.84 7.99 18.58
CA THR A 22 -12.01 7.18 17.67
C THR A 22 -12.71 5.88 17.26
N GLY A 23 -13.38 5.18 18.18
CA GLY A 23 -14.17 3.99 17.86
C GLY A 23 -15.30 4.27 16.86
N THR A 24 -16.07 5.34 17.06
CA THR A 24 -17.14 5.73 16.13
C THR A 24 -16.59 6.09 14.75
N PHE A 25 -15.50 6.86 14.67
CA PHE A 25 -14.85 7.16 13.40
C PHE A 25 -14.28 5.90 12.72
N LEU A 26 -13.73 4.98 13.50
CA LEU A 26 -13.19 3.71 12.99
C LEU A 26 -14.26 2.87 12.29
N VAL A 27 -15.53 2.94 12.67
CA VAL A 27 -16.60 2.24 11.93
C VAL A 27 -16.64 2.71 10.47
N PHE A 28 -16.70 4.02 10.23
CA PHE A 28 -16.75 4.59 8.88
C PHE A 28 -15.44 4.40 8.11
N LEU A 29 -14.31 4.59 8.80
CA LEU A 29 -12.98 4.40 8.25
C LEU A 29 -12.76 2.92 7.85
N LEU A 30 -13.21 1.97 8.66
CA LEU A 30 -13.09 0.53 8.38
C LEU A 30 -14.00 0.11 7.23
N ILE A 31 -15.24 0.61 7.17
CA ILE A 31 -16.13 0.37 6.03
C ILE A 31 -15.48 0.90 4.74
N THR A 32 -14.96 2.11 4.75
CA THR A 32 -14.28 2.72 3.59
C THR A 32 -13.05 1.90 3.20
N HIS A 33 -12.24 1.49 4.18
CA HIS A 33 -11.06 0.66 3.98
C HIS A 33 -11.42 -0.69 3.34
N PHE A 34 -12.41 -1.40 3.90
CA PHE A 34 -12.90 -2.67 3.37
C PHE A 34 -13.47 -2.52 1.96
N TRP A 35 -14.27 -1.48 1.73
CA TRP A 35 -14.87 -1.20 0.44
C TRP A 35 -13.79 -0.99 -0.63
N VAL A 36 -12.83 -0.11 -0.37
CA VAL A 36 -11.77 0.21 -1.34
C VAL A 36 -10.84 -0.97 -1.56
N GLN A 37 -10.50 -1.76 -0.53
CA GLN A 37 -9.58 -2.88 -0.69
C GLN A 37 -10.21 -4.15 -1.25
N HIS A 38 -11.49 -4.41 -0.95
CA HIS A 38 -12.12 -5.68 -1.32
C HIS A 38 -13.15 -5.58 -2.45
N TYR A 39 -13.80 -4.42 -2.63
CA TYR A 39 -14.86 -4.26 -3.64
C TYR A 39 -14.43 -3.42 -4.84
N ASP A 40 -13.52 -2.46 -4.67
CA ASP A 40 -12.96 -1.73 -5.79
C ASP A 40 -11.98 -2.64 -6.56
N ARG A 41 -12.49 -3.31 -7.61
CA ARG A 41 -11.72 -4.20 -8.49
C ARG A 41 -10.50 -3.53 -9.13
N THR A 42 -10.50 -2.20 -9.16
CA THR A 42 -9.38 -1.37 -9.63
C THR A 42 -8.23 -1.31 -8.63
N THR A 43 -8.52 -1.43 -7.33
CA THR A 43 -7.53 -1.41 -6.23
C THR A 43 -7.15 -2.82 -5.77
N ALA A 44 -8.09 -3.77 -5.84
CA ALA A 44 -7.92 -5.16 -5.41
C ALA A 44 -7.04 -6.01 -6.36
N SER A 45 -6.75 -5.54 -7.58
CA SER A 45 -6.27 -6.39 -8.69
C SER A 45 -4.77 -6.37 -8.97
N ILE A 46 -3.91 -5.93 -8.04
CA ILE A 46 -2.44 -6.08 -8.23
C ILE A 46 -1.98 -7.55 -8.14
N SER A 47 -2.84 -8.48 -7.69
CA SER A 47 -2.50 -9.91 -7.54
C SER A 47 -3.08 -10.86 -8.58
N HIS A 48 -3.68 -10.38 -9.68
CA HIS A 48 -4.07 -11.28 -10.78
C HIS A 48 -3.00 -11.31 -11.86
N SER A 49 -1.81 -11.80 -11.52
CA SER A 49 -0.93 -12.38 -12.53
C SER A 49 -1.57 -13.69 -13.01
N VAL A 50 -1.85 -13.74 -14.30
CA VAL A 50 -2.15 -14.90 -15.14
C VAL A 50 -1.52 -16.18 -14.57
N VAL A 51 -2.32 -17.26 -14.49
CA VAL A 51 -2.05 -18.58 -13.87
C VAL A 51 -2.56 -18.69 -12.43
N THR A 52 -3.59 -19.52 -12.22
CA THR A 52 -4.07 -19.92 -10.89
C THR A 52 -2.99 -20.68 -10.13
N ALA A 53 -3.04 -20.70 -8.79
CA ALA A 53 -2.03 -21.42 -7.98
C ALA A 53 -1.87 -22.90 -8.39
N GLU A 54 -2.97 -23.53 -8.80
CA GLU A 54 -3.01 -24.91 -9.31
C GLU A 54 -2.27 -25.07 -10.65
N GLU A 55 -2.44 -24.12 -11.57
CA GLU A 55 -1.74 -24.12 -12.86
C GLU A 55 -0.24 -23.82 -12.68
N ALA A 56 0.14 -23.01 -11.68
CA ALA A 56 1.55 -22.72 -11.36
C ALA A 56 2.26 -23.94 -10.76
N GLU A 57 1.60 -24.69 -9.87
CA GLU A 57 2.09 -25.96 -9.33
C GLU A 57 2.19 -27.06 -10.41
N ALA A 58 1.30 -27.03 -11.40
CA ALA A 58 1.37 -27.89 -12.58
C ALA A 58 2.44 -27.45 -13.61
N GLY A 59 3.16 -26.36 -13.35
CA GLY A 59 4.20 -25.82 -14.24
C GLY A 59 3.65 -25.16 -15.51
N ILE A 60 2.36 -24.83 -15.54
CA ILE A 60 1.70 -24.15 -16.65
C ILE A 60 1.96 -22.66 -16.49
N GLY A 61 2.83 -22.11 -17.35
CA GLY A 61 3.12 -20.68 -17.36
C GLY A 61 2.02 -19.84 -18.02
N PRO A 62 2.05 -18.50 -17.86
CA PRO A 62 1.13 -17.60 -18.54
C PRO A 62 1.14 -17.83 -20.05
N LEU A 63 -0.05 -17.90 -20.66
CA LEU A 63 -0.15 -17.87 -22.12
C LEU A 63 0.22 -16.46 -22.60
N TYR A 64 1.49 -16.28 -22.94
CA TYR A 64 1.95 -15.10 -23.67
C TYR A 64 1.42 -15.17 -25.11
N THR A 65 1.04 -14.03 -25.68
CA THR A 65 0.90 -13.94 -27.14
C THR A 65 2.25 -14.25 -27.79
N ASP A 66 2.25 -14.79 -29.03
CA ASP A 66 3.49 -15.16 -29.72
C ASP A 66 4.48 -13.98 -29.84
N GLU A 67 3.94 -12.77 -29.94
CA GLU A 67 4.68 -11.51 -29.97
C GLU A 67 5.32 -11.17 -28.60
N ALA A 68 4.59 -11.33 -27.49
CA ALA A 68 5.14 -11.13 -26.14
C ALA A 68 6.22 -12.17 -25.81
N ALA A 69 6.03 -13.42 -26.23
CA ALA A 69 7.04 -14.47 -26.10
C ALA A 69 8.29 -14.15 -26.94
N ALA A 70 8.13 -13.62 -28.16
CA ALA A 70 9.23 -13.18 -29.02
C ALA A 70 9.98 -11.98 -28.42
N ALA A 71 9.27 -11.01 -27.82
CA ALA A 71 9.86 -9.86 -27.16
C ALA A 71 10.70 -10.25 -25.93
N VAL A 72 10.21 -11.18 -25.10
CA VAL A 72 10.96 -11.70 -23.94
C VAL A 72 12.20 -12.48 -24.38
N ARG A 73 12.10 -13.30 -25.44
CA ARG A 73 13.27 -14.00 -26.04
C ARG A 73 14.31 -13.01 -26.54
N ALA A 74 13.88 -12.01 -27.32
CA ALA A 74 14.76 -10.97 -27.84
C ALA A 74 15.37 -10.08 -26.74
N PHE A 75 14.72 -9.94 -25.58
CA PHE A 75 15.30 -9.26 -24.42
C PHE A 75 16.37 -10.12 -23.74
N LYS A 76 16.09 -11.40 -23.49
CA LYS A 76 17.05 -12.35 -22.90
C LYS A 76 18.30 -12.55 -23.76
N GLU A 77 18.14 -12.54 -25.07
CA GLU A 77 19.26 -12.60 -26.03
C GLU A 77 20.13 -11.32 -25.97
N ARG A 78 19.52 -10.16 -25.70
CA ARG A 78 20.25 -8.89 -25.49
C ARG A 78 20.95 -8.84 -24.13
N GLU A 79 20.34 -9.38 -23.07
CA GLU A 79 20.99 -9.48 -21.75
C GLU A 79 22.14 -10.50 -21.76
N GLY A 80 22.00 -11.61 -22.47
CA GLY A 80 23.07 -12.59 -22.66
C GLY A 80 24.30 -12.05 -23.40
N THR A 81 24.21 -10.86 -23.99
CA THR A 81 25.27 -10.20 -24.77
C THR A 81 25.74 -8.86 -24.19
N ALA A 82 25.19 -8.40 -23.06
CA ALA A 82 25.50 -7.09 -22.49
C ALA A 82 26.60 -7.16 -21.41
N THR A 83 27.77 -6.58 -21.70
CA THR A 83 28.88 -6.38 -20.75
C THR A 83 28.49 -5.34 -19.66
N PRO A 84 28.91 -5.49 -18.38
CA PRO A 84 28.23 -4.84 -17.24
C PRO A 84 28.49 -3.33 -17.00
N GLU A 85 29.07 -2.56 -17.94
CA GLU A 85 29.80 -1.34 -17.55
C GLU A 85 29.29 0.03 -18.07
N ALA A 86 28.12 0.12 -18.71
CA ALA A 86 27.58 1.42 -19.13
C ALA A 86 26.39 1.87 -18.24
N PRO A 87 26.40 3.08 -17.67
CA PRO A 87 25.25 3.63 -16.97
C PRO A 87 24.04 3.66 -17.90
N ARG A 88 22.97 2.93 -17.56
CA ARG A 88 21.72 2.95 -18.31
C ARG A 88 21.06 4.32 -18.17
N THR A 89 21.28 5.21 -19.13
CA THR A 89 20.39 6.36 -19.33
C THR A 89 19.14 5.85 -20.04
N VAL A 90 18.00 5.91 -19.34
CA VAL A 90 16.69 5.65 -19.96
C VAL A 90 16.33 6.90 -20.76
N PRO A 91 16.29 6.87 -22.11
CA PRO A 91 15.85 8.03 -22.87
C PRO A 91 14.35 8.27 -22.57
N ALA A 92 13.99 9.54 -22.39
CA ALA A 92 12.59 9.93 -22.23
C ALA A 92 11.77 9.39 -23.42
N GLN A 93 10.64 8.74 -23.14
CA GLN A 93 9.78 8.09 -24.13
C GLN A 93 9.21 9.04 -25.20
N SER A 94 9.44 10.36 -25.07
CA SER A 94 8.97 11.38 -26.01
C SER A 94 9.65 11.35 -27.38
N GLU A 95 10.85 10.76 -27.51
CA GLU A 95 11.57 10.75 -28.80
C GLU A 95 11.26 9.54 -29.71
N ARG A 96 10.35 8.63 -29.30
CA ARG A 96 9.97 7.46 -30.12
C ARG A 96 8.72 7.69 -31.00
N PHE A 97 8.22 8.93 -31.05
CA PHE A 97 7.04 9.29 -31.84
C PHE A 97 7.34 10.46 -32.79
N GLY A 98 8.42 10.36 -33.57
CA GLY A 98 8.72 11.32 -34.61
C GLY A 98 9.72 10.75 -35.61
N GLU A 99 9.32 10.75 -36.88
CA GLU A 99 10.19 10.67 -38.05
C GLU A 99 10.89 9.33 -38.33
N ARG A 100 10.17 8.39 -38.99
CA ARG A 100 10.66 7.69 -40.19
C ARG A 100 9.49 7.29 -41.09
N GLU A 101 9.26 8.12 -42.10
CA GLU A 101 8.44 7.83 -43.26
C GLU A 101 9.32 7.17 -44.33
N GLY A 102 8.96 5.97 -44.80
CA GLY A 102 9.61 5.30 -45.93
C GLY A 102 9.77 3.77 -45.84
N ASP A 103 8.88 3.08 -46.54
CA ASP A 103 9.15 1.83 -47.31
C ASP A 103 9.38 0.49 -46.59
N ALA A 104 8.48 0.11 -45.68
CA ALA A 104 8.23 -1.30 -45.36
C ALA A 104 6.72 -1.57 -45.40
N PRO A 105 6.25 -2.76 -45.84
CA PRO A 105 4.86 -3.14 -45.67
C PRO A 105 4.63 -3.23 -44.16
N GLY A 106 4.04 -2.17 -43.60
CA GLY A 106 3.70 -2.10 -42.20
C GLY A 106 2.74 -3.22 -41.82
N PRO A 107 2.69 -3.62 -40.54
CA PRO A 107 1.64 -4.53 -40.08
C PRO A 107 0.27 -3.95 -40.48
N THR A 108 -0.48 -4.67 -41.31
CA THR A 108 -1.82 -4.31 -41.79
C THR A 108 -2.89 -4.41 -40.70
N HIS A 109 -2.54 -4.11 -39.45
CA HIS A 109 -3.50 -4.02 -38.36
C HIS A 109 -3.86 -2.55 -38.14
N PRO A 110 -5.17 -2.22 -38.05
CA PRO A 110 -5.58 -0.89 -37.65
C PRO A 110 -4.95 -0.52 -36.30
N PRO A 111 -4.67 0.77 -36.02
CA PRO A 111 -4.00 1.18 -34.81
C PRO A 111 -4.76 0.69 -33.57
N GLY A 112 -4.22 -0.33 -32.90
CA GLY A 112 -4.47 -0.63 -31.49
C GLY A 112 -5.92 -0.79 -31.03
N GLU A 113 -6.79 -1.45 -31.79
CA GLU A 113 -8.19 -1.70 -31.37
C GLU A 113 -8.30 -2.54 -30.08
N ASN A 114 -7.22 -3.19 -29.62
CA ASN A 114 -7.26 -4.08 -28.44
C ASN A 114 -6.12 -3.84 -27.44
N ALA A 115 -5.55 -2.63 -27.35
CA ALA A 115 -4.70 -2.31 -26.20
C ALA A 115 -5.60 -2.12 -24.97
N SER A 116 -5.97 -3.23 -24.32
CA SER A 116 -6.74 -3.20 -23.09
C SER A 116 -5.93 -2.44 -22.03
N VAL A 117 -6.52 -1.38 -21.46
CA VAL A 117 -5.95 -0.58 -20.38
C VAL A 117 -5.34 -1.50 -19.33
N THR A 118 -4.03 -1.42 -19.10
CA THR A 118 -3.39 -2.29 -18.11
C THR A 118 -3.77 -1.83 -16.70
N SER A 119 -3.77 -2.74 -15.73
CA SER A 119 -4.01 -2.36 -14.31
C SER A 119 -3.01 -1.29 -13.84
N TYR A 120 -1.80 -1.29 -14.41
CA TYR A 120 -0.80 -0.26 -14.20
C TYR A 120 -1.23 1.11 -14.75
N ASP A 121 -1.82 1.17 -15.95
CA ASP A 121 -2.29 2.43 -16.53
C ASP A 121 -3.44 3.05 -15.71
N VAL A 122 -4.35 2.24 -15.17
CA VAL A 122 -5.42 2.74 -14.29
C VAL A 122 -4.87 3.21 -12.94
N LEU A 123 -3.90 2.50 -12.39
CA LEU A 123 -3.17 2.93 -11.18
C LEU A 123 -2.48 4.27 -11.41
N MET A 124 -1.77 4.41 -12.53
CA MET A 124 -1.07 5.64 -12.89
C MET A 124 -2.03 6.80 -13.15
N LEU A 125 -3.19 6.56 -13.77
CA LEU A 125 -4.22 7.57 -13.96
C LEU A 125 -4.82 8.04 -12.62
N ARG A 126 -4.95 7.15 -11.64
CA ARG A 126 -5.46 7.48 -10.30
C ARG A 126 -4.41 8.18 -9.44
N LEU A 127 -3.15 7.78 -9.53
CA LEU A 127 -2.03 8.43 -8.84
C LEU A 127 -1.68 9.79 -9.47
N ALA A 128 -2.03 9.99 -10.75
CA ALA A 128 -1.84 11.26 -11.43
C ALA A 128 -2.72 12.40 -10.89
N ASP A 129 -3.78 12.09 -10.14
CA ASP A 129 -4.57 13.11 -9.42
C ASP A 129 -3.92 13.41 -8.05
N PRO A 130 -3.24 14.57 -7.91
CA PRO A 130 -2.57 14.94 -6.66
C PRO A 130 -3.57 15.15 -5.50
N VAL A 131 -4.82 15.51 -5.80
CA VAL A 131 -5.87 15.69 -4.78
C VAL A 131 -6.29 14.33 -4.25
N TYR A 132 -6.55 13.37 -5.12
CA TYR A 132 -6.89 12.00 -4.71
C TYR A 132 -5.75 11.36 -3.92
N ALA A 133 -4.50 11.47 -4.41
CA ALA A 133 -3.32 10.96 -3.71
C ALA A 133 -3.15 11.57 -2.31
N GLY A 134 -3.37 12.89 -2.18
CA GLY A 134 -3.33 13.59 -0.90
C GLY A 134 -4.43 13.13 0.06
N LEU A 135 -5.68 13.05 -0.41
CA LEU A 135 -6.81 12.58 0.39
C LEU A 135 -6.65 11.12 0.84
N TRP A 136 -6.11 10.26 -0.03
CA TRP A 136 -5.84 8.87 0.30
C TRP A 136 -4.76 8.72 1.36
N LYS A 137 -3.65 9.48 1.25
CA LYS A 137 -2.61 9.52 2.29
C LYS A 137 -3.17 10.02 3.63
N ALA A 138 -3.96 11.09 3.60
CA ALA A 138 -4.60 11.64 4.80
C ALA A 138 -5.56 10.63 5.45
N PHE A 139 -6.39 9.95 4.65
CA PHE A 139 -7.27 8.89 5.13
C PHE A 139 -6.48 7.76 5.80
N ASN A 140 -5.41 7.26 5.18
CA ASN A 140 -4.59 6.18 5.75
C ASN A 140 -3.86 6.60 7.03
N LEU A 141 -3.36 7.84 7.10
CA LEU A 141 -2.74 8.36 8.32
C LEU A 141 -3.75 8.53 9.47
N LEU A 142 -4.96 9.03 9.17
CA LEU A 142 -6.04 9.11 10.15
C LEU A 142 -6.49 7.73 10.62
N PHE A 143 -6.67 6.80 9.69
CA PHE A 143 -6.99 5.41 9.98
C PHE A 143 -5.94 4.79 10.91
N LEU A 144 -4.66 4.91 10.56
CA LEU A 144 -3.54 4.41 11.35
C LEU A 144 -3.52 5.02 12.75
N ALA A 145 -3.63 6.34 12.86
CA ALA A 145 -3.61 7.04 14.14
C ALA A 145 -4.78 6.60 15.05
N PHE A 146 -5.99 6.51 14.50
CA PHE A 146 -7.18 6.15 15.27
C PHE A 146 -7.17 4.67 15.65
N ALA A 147 -6.78 3.78 14.73
CA ALA A 147 -6.70 2.34 14.99
C ALA A 147 -5.67 2.03 16.08
N LEU A 148 -4.49 2.64 16.02
CA LEU A 148 -3.46 2.48 17.04
C LEU A 148 -3.92 3.08 18.38
N HIS A 149 -4.43 4.31 18.39
CA HIS A 149 -4.92 4.91 19.64
C HIS A 149 -6.02 4.05 20.29
N HIS A 150 -7.03 3.66 19.52
CA HIS A 150 -8.16 2.87 20.00
C HIS A 150 -7.72 1.49 20.51
N GLY A 151 -6.99 0.74 19.69
CA GLY A 151 -6.53 -0.60 20.02
C GLY A 151 -5.59 -0.63 21.23
N PHE A 152 -4.61 0.27 21.27
CA PHE A 152 -3.64 0.31 22.37
C PHE A 152 -4.24 0.91 23.65
N TYR A 153 -5.16 1.86 23.58
CA TYR A 153 -5.88 2.32 24.77
C TYR A 153 -6.74 1.20 25.37
N GLY A 154 -7.46 0.45 24.53
CA GLY A 154 -8.21 -0.74 24.96
C GLY A 154 -7.30 -1.80 25.59
N LEU A 155 -6.16 -2.11 24.95
CA LEU A 155 -5.17 -3.04 25.49
C LEU A 155 -4.61 -2.59 26.85
N ASN A 156 -4.32 -1.30 27.01
CA ASN A 156 -3.84 -0.77 28.29
C ASN A 156 -4.90 -0.90 29.40
N ASN A 157 -6.20 -0.74 29.10
CA ASN A 157 -7.26 -1.00 30.07
C ASN A 157 -7.30 -2.48 30.50
N VAL A 158 -7.14 -3.40 29.54
CA VAL A 158 -7.03 -4.84 29.85
C VAL A 158 -5.81 -5.12 30.73
N ILE A 159 -4.64 -4.53 30.42
CA ILE A 159 -3.44 -4.68 31.25
C ILE A 159 -3.70 -4.18 32.68
N THR A 160 -4.36 -3.03 32.85
CA THR A 160 -4.63 -2.49 34.18
C THR A 160 -5.60 -3.33 34.99
N ASP A 161 -6.53 -4.01 34.33
CA ASP A 161 -7.56 -4.85 34.98
C ASP A 161 -7.01 -6.22 35.40
N TYR A 162 -6.14 -6.82 34.60
CA TYR A 162 -5.67 -8.20 34.84
C TYR A 162 -4.28 -8.29 35.49
N VAL A 163 -3.41 -7.28 35.35
CA VAL A 163 -2.05 -7.33 35.91
C VAL A 163 -2.02 -6.73 37.31
N ARG A 164 -1.92 -7.60 38.32
CA ARG A 164 -1.91 -7.21 39.74
C ARG A 164 -0.58 -6.65 40.24
N ASN A 165 0.54 -7.02 39.60
CA ASN A 165 1.87 -6.55 40.00
C ASN A 165 2.11 -5.14 39.44
N ASP A 166 2.33 -4.17 40.34
CA ASP A 166 2.50 -2.76 39.98
C ASP A 166 3.65 -2.51 39.00
N MET A 167 4.80 -3.16 39.19
CA MET A 167 5.97 -2.98 38.33
C MET A 167 5.73 -3.58 36.95
N LEU A 168 5.16 -4.79 36.89
CA LEU A 168 4.83 -5.44 35.62
C LEU A 168 3.76 -4.66 34.85
N ARG A 169 2.76 -4.13 35.54
CA ARG A 169 1.71 -3.31 34.94
C ARG A 169 2.27 -2.05 34.29
N VAL A 170 3.14 -1.32 35.00
CA VAL A 170 3.80 -0.12 34.45
C VAL A 170 4.72 -0.49 33.30
N GLY A 171 5.51 -1.57 33.43
CA GLY A 171 6.40 -2.05 32.37
C GLY A 171 5.64 -2.44 31.10
N LEU A 172 4.56 -3.20 31.22
CA LEU A 172 3.71 -3.61 30.10
C LEU A 172 2.98 -2.42 29.46
N ALA A 173 2.50 -1.46 30.26
CA ALA A 173 1.88 -0.24 29.73
C ALA A 173 2.89 0.61 28.94
N ALA A 174 4.11 0.79 29.47
CA ALA A 174 5.17 1.51 28.78
C ALA A 174 5.60 0.79 27.48
N LEU A 175 5.73 -0.54 27.52
CA LEU A 175 6.01 -1.35 26.34
C LEU A 175 4.90 -1.21 25.29
N SER A 176 3.64 -1.30 25.71
CA SER A 176 2.46 -1.15 24.86
C SER A 176 2.50 0.17 24.08
N TRP A 177 2.70 1.31 24.76
CA TRP A 177 2.82 2.61 24.09
C TRP A 177 4.08 2.77 23.24
N THR A 178 5.18 2.12 23.61
CA THR A 178 6.40 2.12 22.79
C THR A 178 6.16 1.39 21.47
N VAL A 179 5.52 0.22 21.52
CA VAL A 179 5.14 -0.54 20.32
C VAL A 179 4.17 0.28 19.46
N ALA A 180 3.17 0.94 20.05
CA ALA A 180 2.26 1.81 19.32
C ALA A 180 2.99 2.93 18.57
N LEU A 181 3.97 3.58 19.23
CA LEU A 181 4.77 4.65 18.62
C LEU A 181 5.61 4.12 17.45
N VAL A 182 6.28 2.98 17.61
CA VAL A 182 7.09 2.37 16.55
C VAL A 182 6.22 2.01 15.34
N LEU A 183 5.06 1.38 15.57
CA LEU A 183 4.12 1.05 14.49
C LEU A 183 3.57 2.30 13.80
N PHE A 184 3.31 3.38 14.55
CA PHE A 184 2.88 4.65 13.97
C PHE A 184 3.96 5.25 13.07
N LEU A 185 5.22 5.29 13.52
CA LEU A 185 6.33 5.84 12.72
C LEU A 185 6.57 5.03 11.44
N ILE A 186 6.61 3.70 11.55
CA ILE A 186 6.80 2.81 10.38
C ILE A 186 5.63 2.95 9.41
N GLY A 187 4.39 2.90 9.91
CA GLY A 187 3.19 3.02 9.09
C GLY A 187 3.08 4.39 8.43
N ALA A 188 3.34 5.47 9.16
CA ALA A 188 3.31 6.83 8.62
C ALA A 188 4.38 7.02 7.54
N TYR A 189 5.61 6.55 7.78
CA TYR A 189 6.68 6.57 6.78
C TYR A 189 6.26 5.81 5.51
N SER A 190 5.71 4.61 5.65
CA SER A 190 5.22 3.81 4.52
C SER A 190 4.17 4.55 3.68
N VAL A 191 3.20 5.23 4.32
CA VAL A 191 2.14 5.96 3.61
C VAL A 191 2.67 7.22 2.92
N ILE A 192 3.59 7.93 3.57
CA ILE A 192 4.19 9.15 3.03
C ILE A 192 5.04 8.82 1.79
N VAL A 193 5.85 7.75 1.86
CA VAL A 193 6.75 7.35 0.78
C VAL A 193 6.02 6.63 -0.35
N ALA A 194 4.91 5.95 -0.09
CA ALA A 194 4.14 5.30 -1.15
C ALA A 194 3.77 6.28 -2.28
N GLY A 195 4.24 6.00 -3.50
CA GLY A 195 3.97 6.82 -4.69
C GLY A 195 4.88 8.03 -4.89
N LEU A 196 6.00 8.14 -4.16
CA LEU A 196 7.19 8.90 -4.59
C LEU A 196 8.00 8.08 -5.59
#